data_AF-A0A979G466-F1
#
_entry.id   AF-A0A979G466-F1
#
_cell.length_a   1.000
_cell.length_b   1.000
_cell.length_c   1.000
_cell.angle_alpha   90.00
_cell.angle_beta   90.00
_cell.angle_gamma   90.00
#
_symmetry.space_group_name_H-M   'P 1'
#
loop_
_entity.id
_entity.type
_entity.pdbx_description
1 polymer ?
#
loop_
_entity_poly.entity_id
_entity_poly.type
_entity_poly.pdbx_seq_one_letter_code
_entity_poly.pdbx_strand_id
1 'polypeptide(L)'
;MINKEKIIDEYRNTVGTDSVKARNLIKKLDYKEDYYLLQCIAQTYLDECRFEDDNTMREQIDKRKWRMAERYIIKAFIINPDNADVLYTMAGVRIASQQFSIAIFCFECIIESGVRKIAYGEYGRGLHYARELVNDSKFELYRLHFDENPKLSAKYLAAYKDGLKKGIKTIYKPIQQFLLVKRRLV
;
A
#
# COMPACT_ATOMS: atom_id res chain seq x y z
N MET A 1 -16.71 27.36 1.94
CA MET A 1 -16.21 26.28 2.80
C MET A 1 -15.74 25.13 1.91
N ILE A 2 -14.50 24.67 2.06
CA ILE A 2 -13.98 23.56 1.25
C ILE A 2 -14.61 22.25 1.75
N ASN A 3 -15.25 21.47 0.88
CA ASN A 3 -15.83 20.18 1.24
C ASN A 3 -14.75 19.08 1.23
N LYS A 4 -14.35 18.62 2.42
CA LYS A 4 -13.30 17.61 2.63
C LYS A 4 -13.62 16.28 1.95
N GLU A 5 -14.84 15.77 2.12
CA GLU A 5 -15.28 14.48 1.56
C GLU A 5 -15.22 14.50 0.03
N LYS A 6 -15.73 15.57 -0.58
CA LYS A 6 -15.68 15.74 -2.04
C LYS A 6 -14.25 15.73 -2.57
N ILE A 7 -13.31 16.39 -1.88
CA ILE A 7 -11.90 16.39 -2.27
C ILE A 7 -11.27 15.01 -2.12
N ILE A 8 -11.60 14.28 -1.04
CA ILE A 8 -11.10 12.92 -0.82
C ILE A 8 -11.61 11.96 -1.91
N ASP A 9 -12.88 12.07 -2.30
CA ASP A 9 -13.44 11.24 -3.37
C ASP A 9 -12.84 11.58 -4.73
N GLU A 10 -12.62 12.87 -5.03
CA GLU A 10 -11.90 13.27 -6.24
C GLU A 10 -10.45 12.77 -6.24
N TYR A 11 -9.77 12.82 -5.09
CA TYR A 11 -8.44 12.22 -4.94
C TYR A 11 -8.45 10.72 -5.26
N ARG A 12 -9.39 9.96 -4.69
CA ARG A 12 -9.50 8.50 -4.92
C ARG A 12 -9.70 8.14 -6.38
N ASN A 13 -10.47 8.96 -7.10
CA ASN A 13 -10.71 8.77 -8.53
C ASN A 13 -9.52 9.19 -9.41
N THR A 14 -8.60 10.00 -8.87
CA THR A 14 -7.48 10.59 -9.63
C THR A 14 -6.14 9.90 -9.35
N VAL A 15 -5.93 9.36 -8.14
CA VAL A 15 -4.61 8.88 -7.70
C VAL A 15 -4.02 7.77 -8.58
N GLY A 16 -4.87 6.92 -9.17
CA GLY A 16 -4.42 5.85 -10.06
C GLY A 16 -4.05 6.30 -11.48
N THR A 17 -4.28 7.56 -11.84
CA THR A 17 -4.02 8.09 -13.19
C THR A 17 -3.13 9.32 -13.20
N ASP A 18 -3.21 10.17 -12.18
CA ASP A 18 -2.40 11.40 -12.06
C ASP A 18 -2.09 11.67 -10.59
N SER A 19 -0.95 11.15 -10.14
CA SER A 19 -0.47 11.27 -8.76
C SER A 19 -0.21 12.72 -8.35
N VAL A 20 0.22 13.58 -9.29
CA VAL A 20 0.53 14.99 -9.04
C VAL A 20 -0.77 15.77 -8.79
N LYS A 21 -1.76 15.61 -9.68
CA LYS A 21 -3.08 16.22 -9.52
C LYS A 21 -3.77 15.72 -8.26
N ALA A 22 -3.73 14.42 -8.00
CA ALA A 22 -4.27 13.82 -6.78
C ALA A 22 -3.66 14.47 -5.52
N ARG A 23 -2.33 14.56 -5.44
CA ARG A 23 -1.67 15.23 -4.31
C ARG A 23 -2.06 16.70 -4.17
N ASN A 24 -2.21 17.42 -5.29
CA ASN A 24 -2.60 18.83 -5.26
C ASN A 24 -4.03 19.02 -4.74
N LEU A 25 -4.93 18.05 -4.92
CA LEU A 25 -6.24 18.05 -4.27
C LEU A 25 -6.11 17.98 -2.75
N ILE A 26 -5.30 17.04 -2.24
CA ILE A 26 -5.08 16.87 -0.80
C ILE A 26 -4.46 18.12 -0.16
N LYS A 27 -3.51 18.77 -0.85
CA LYS A 27 -2.86 20.00 -0.34
C LYS A 27 -3.78 21.22 -0.22
N LYS A 28 -5.01 21.17 -0.76
CA LYS A 28 -6.04 22.20 -0.54
C LYS A 28 -6.71 22.10 0.83
N LEU A 29 -6.54 20.98 1.52
CA LEU A 29 -7.07 20.71 2.86
C LEU A 29 -6.02 21.04 3.93
N ASP A 30 -6.47 21.16 5.17
CA ASP A 30 -5.55 21.18 6.31
C ASP A 30 -5.08 19.74 6.61
N TYR A 31 -3.94 19.38 6.03
CA TYR A 31 -3.43 18.01 6.04
C TYR A 31 -2.38 17.75 7.12
N LYS A 32 -1.82 18.78 7.77
CA LYS A 32 -0.57 18.64 8.52
C LYS A 32 -0.68 17.74 9.75
N GLU A 33 -1.86 17.70 10.37
CA GLU A 33 -2.19 16.92 11.55
C GLU A 33 -3.19 15.79 11.25
N ASP A 34 -3.43 15.50 9.98
CA ASP A 34 -4.35 14.44 9.54
C ASP A 34 -3.56 13.28 8.94
N TYR A 35 -3.49 12.16 9.66
CA TYR A 35 -2.70 10.99 9.28
C TYR A 35 -3.09 10.46 7.90
N TYR A 36 -4.38 10.52 7.54
CA TYR A 36 -4.88 9.97 6.28
C TYR A 36 -4.49 10.88 5.12
N LEU A 37 -4.61 12.19 5.28
CA LEU A 37 -4.19 13.14 4.24
C LEU A 37 -2.66 13.11 4.05
N LEU A 38 -1.88 12.98 5.12
CA LEU A 38 -0.43 12.77 5.05
C LEU A 38 -0.10 11.47 4.31
N GLN A 39 -0.80 10.37 4.61
CA GLN A 39 -0.64 9.10 3.92
C GLN A 39 -0.99 9.21 2.44
N CYS A 40 -2.07 9.92 2.08
CA CYS A 40 -2.45 10.15 0.68
C CYS A 40 -1.33 10.86 -0.10
N ILE A 41 -0.68 11.85 0.53
CA ILE A 41 0.49 12.53 -0.04
C ILE A 41 1.67 11.56 -0.17
N ALA A 42 1.96 10.77 0.88
CA ALA A 42 3.04 9.80 0.85
C ALA A 42 2.86 8.76 -0.27
N GLN A 43 1.64 8.25 -0.43
CA GLN A 43 1.28 7.29 -1.46
C GLN A 43 1.58 7.82 -2.86
N THR A 44 1.19 9.07 -3.15
CA THR A 44 1.46 9.68 -4.48
C THR A 44 2.95 9.80 -4.77
N TYR A 45 3.78 10.17 -3.79
CA TYR A 45 5.23 10.19 -3.95
C TYR A 45 5.83 8.79 -4.06
N LEU A 46 5.27 7.80 -3.37
CA LEU A 46 5.69 6.41 -3.48
C LEU A 46 5.37 5.82 -4.86
N ASP A 47 4.27 6.24 -5.49
CA ASP A 47 3.94 5.85 -6.85
C ASP A 47 4.92 6.47 -7.85
N GLU A 48 5.15 7.79 -7.77
CA GLU A 48 6.18 8.48 -8.60
C GLU A 48 7.59 7.94 -8.38
N CYS A 49 7.88 7.42 -7.18
CA CYS A 49 9.15 6.78 -6.86
C CYS A 49 9.37 5.47 -7.63
N ARG A 50 8.29 4.74 -7.93
CA ARG A 50 8.33 3.37 -8.49
C ARG A 50 7.97 3.33 -9.97
N PHE A 51 7.20 4.30 -10.44
CA PHE A 51 6.65 4.34 -11.79
C PHE A 51 7.01 5.64 -12.51
N GLU A 52 7.16 5.54 -13.83
CA GLU A 52 7.14 6.68 -14.75
C GLU A 52 5.70 7.18 -14.96
N ASP A 53 5.55 8.34 -15.62
CA ASP A 53 4.25 8.98 -15.86
C ASP A 53 3.31 8.12 -16.73
N ASP A 54 3.85 7.19 -17.52
CA ASP A 54 3.11 6.22 -18.33
C ASP A 54 2.77 4.92 -17.58
N ASN A 55 2.99 4.89 -16.25
CA ASN A 55 2.84 3.73 -15.37
C ASN A 55 3.83 2.58 -15.62
N THR A 56 4.89 2.78 -16.40
CA THR A 56 5.97 1.79 -16.49
C THR A 56 6.79 1.77 -15.20
N MET A 57 7.21 0.59 -14.76
CA MET A 57 8.04 0.45 -13.56
C MET A 57 9.46 0.95 -13.85
N ARG A 58 10.01 1.78 -12.97
CA ARG A 58 11.38 2.26 -13.07
C ARG A 58 12.37 1.13 -12.79
N GLU A 59 13.49 1.13 -13.50
CA GLU A 59 14.62 0.23 -13.20
C GLU A 59 15.25 0.54 -11.84
N GLN A 60 15.35 1.83 -11.51
CA GLN A 60 15.83 2.34 -10.23
C GLN A 60 14.81 3.30 -9.63
N ILE A 61 14.66 3.27 -8.31
CA ILE A 61 13.75 4.18 -7.61
C ILE A 61 14.20 5.64 -7.74
N ASP A 62 13.25 6.57 -7.88
CA ASP A 62 13.55 7.99 -7.71
C ASP A 62 13.77 8.28 -6.22
N LYS A 63 15.04 8.42 -5.83
CA LYS A 63 15.46 8.67 -4.44
C LYS A 63 14.88 9.96 -3.86
N ARG A 64 14.63 10.99 -4.67
CA ARG A 64 14.03 12.24 -4.20
C ARG A 64 12.56 12.02 -3.86
N LYS A 65 11.82 11.32 -4.72
CA LYS A 65 10.41 10.98 -4.47
C LYS A 65 10.28 10.02 -3.29
N TRP A 66 11.16 9.03 -3.19
CA TRP A 66 11.24 8.14 -2.04
C TRP A 66 11.41 8.90 -0.72
N ARG A 67 12.38 9.82 -0.61
CA ARG A 67 12.59 10.65 0.59
C ARG A 67 11.35 11.47 0.96
N MET A 68 10.61 11.94 -0.04
CA MET A 68 9.36 12.67 0.18
C MET A 68 8.28 11.72 0.70
N ALA A 69 8.10 10.55 0.09
CA ALA A 69 7.16 9.54 0.57
C ALA A 69 7.46 9.16 2.04
N GLU A 70 8.73 8.88 2.34
CA GLU A 70 9.21 8.55 3.67
C GLU A 70 8.89 9.65 4.69
N ARG A 71 9.20 10.90 4.37
CA ARG A 71 8.94 12.03 5.26
C ARG A 71 7.45 12.15 5.64
N TYR A 72 6.55 12.00 4.67
CA TYR A 72 5.12 12.12 4.94
C TYR A 72 4.55 10.90 5.67
N ILE A 73 4.99 9.69 5.30
CA ILE A 73 4.46 8.48 5.94
C ILE A 73 4.93 8.32 7.38
N ILE A 74 6.15 8.76 7.72
CA ILE A 74 6.61 8.80 9.12
C ILE A 74 5.72 9.71 9.95
N LYS A 75 5.35 10.89 9.43
CA LYS A 75 4.43 11.79 10.12
C LYS A 75 3.04 11.19 10.31
N ALA A 76 2.50 10.56 9.28
CA ALA A 76 1.21 9.87 9.36
C ALA A 76 1.25 8.76 10.43
N PHE A 77 2.33 7.97 10.45
CA PHE A 77 2.54 6.89 11.40
C PHE A 77 2.65 7.37 12.85
N ILE A 78 3.31 8.51 13.10
CA ILE A 78 3.37 9.12 14.44
C ILE A 78 1.98 9.47 14.96
N ILE A 79 1.08 9.93 14.09
CA ILE A 79 -0.28 10.32 14.47
C ILE A 79 -1.18 9.09 14.66
N ASN A 80 -1.12 8.12 13.74
CA ASN A 80 -1.89 6.89 13.83
C ASN A 80 -1.10 5.67 13.31
N PRO A 81 -0.40 4.94 14.19
CA PRO A 81 0.43 3.80 13.80
C PRO A 81 -0.38 2.54 13.46
N ASP A 82 -1.64 2.47 13.88
CA ASP A 82 -2.50 1.28 13.71
C ASP A 82 -3.35 1.35 12.44
N ASN A 83 -3.32 2.47 11.72
CA ASN A 83 -4.12 2.62 10.53
C ASN A 83 -3.57 1.78 9.37
N ALA A 84 -4.41 0.96 8.76
CA ALA A 84 -3.98 0.01 7.74
C ALA A 84 -3.47 0.66 6.44
N ASP A 85 -4.02 1.81 6.03
CA ASP A 85 -3.50 2.57 4.89
C ASP A 85 -2.10 3.13 5.18
N VAL A 86 -1.90 3.65 6.40
CA VAL A 86 -0.60 4.15 6.87
C VAL A 86 0.43 3.01 6.90
N LEU A 87 0.08 1.88 7.50
CA LEU A 87 0.94 0.70 7.56
C LEU A 87 1.27 0.18 6.16
N TYR A 88 0.30 0.14 5.24
CA TYR A 88 0.51 -0.41 3.91
C TYR A 88 1.43 0.47 3.08
N THR A 89 1.23 1.79 3.10
CA THR A 89 2.14 2.73 2.44
C THR A 89 3.51 2.75 3.11
N MET A 90 3.59 2.64 4.44
CA MET A 90 4.87 2.52 5.16
C MET A 90 5.64 1.28 4.68
N ALA A 91 4.97 0.12 4.61
CA ALA A 91 5.58 -1.10 4.10
C ALA A 91 6.14 -0.91 2.68
N GLY A 92 5.36 -0.27 1.79
CA GLY A 92 5.80 0.06 0.44
C GLY A 92 7.04 0.97 0.39
N VAL A 93 7.11 2.01 1.23
CA VAL A 93 8.30 2.87 1.36
C VAL A 93 9.51 2.06 1.83
N ARG A 94 9.32 1.15 2.79
CA ARG A 94 10.39 0.33 3.37
C ARG A 94 10.93 -0.69 2.39
N ILE A 95 10.06 -1.35 1.61
CA ILE A 95 10.44 -2.23 0.51
C ILE A 95 11.31 -1.50 -0.51
N ALA A 96 10.92 -0.28 -0.92
CA ALA A 96 11.68 0.52 -1.88
C ALA A 96 13.13 0.81 -1.39
N SER A 97 13.34 0.83 -0.07
CA SER A 97 14.64 1.00 0.58
C SER A 97 15.27 -0.31 1.10
N GLN A 98 14.74 -1.48 0.74
CA GLN A 98 15.20 -2.81 1.19
C GLN A 98 15.16 -3.03 2.71
N GLN A 99 14.34 -2.28 3.44
CA GLN A 99 14.14 -2.44 4.89
C GLN A 99 13.03 -3.48 5.15
N PHE A 100 13.28 -4.73 4.78
CA PHE A 100 12.23 -5.76 4.71
C PHE A 100 11.64 -6.14 6.08
N SER A 101 12.42 -6.10 7.16
CA SER A 101 11.92 -6.40 8.52
C SER A 101 10.78 -5.46 8.94
N ILE A 102 10.91 -4.16 8.64
CA ILE A 102 9.87 -3.16 8.95
C ILE A 102 8.66 -3.36 8.03
N ALA A 103 8.89 -3.67 6.75
CA ALA A 103 7.79 -3.96 5.83
C ALA A 103 6.98 -5.18 6.26
N ILE A 104 7.65 -6.26 6.67
CA ILE A 104 7.03 -7.48 7.20
C ILE A 104 6.15 -7.14 8.40
N PHE A 105 6.71 -6.44 9.40
CA PHE A 105 5.97 -6.00 10.59
C PHE A 105 4.69 -5.24 10.21
N CYS A 106 4.77 -4.30 9.27
CA CYS A 106 3.61 -3.52 8.85
C CYS A 106 2.49 -4.38 8.24
N PHE A 107 2.83 -5.35 7.38
CA PHE A 107 1.85 -6.25 6.79
C PHE A 107 1.24 -7.22 7.80
N GLU A 108 2.03 -7.70 8.76
CA GLU A 108 1.54 -8.53 9.87
C GLU A 108 0.50 -7.75 10.69
N CYS A 109 0.79 -6.50 11.06
CA CYS A 109 -0.16 -5.65 11.77
C CYS A 109 -1.47 -5.40 10.99
N ILE A 110 -1.41 -5.29 9.65
CA ILE A 110 -2.62 -5.16 8.81
C ILE A 110 -3.47 -6.44 8.88
N ILE A 111 -2.83 -7.61 8.78
CA ILE A 111 -3.52 -8.90 8.84
C ILE A 111 -4.15 -9.10 10.22
N GLU A 112 -3.42 -8.79 11.29
CA GLU A 112 -3.88 -8.89 12.68
C GLU A 112 -5.04 -7.96 12.99
N SER A 113 -5.01 -6.73 12.46
CA SER A 113 -6.12 -5.77 12.59
C SER A 113 -7.43 -6.33 12.06
N GLY A 114 -7.36 -7.13 11.00
CA GLY A 114 -8.50 -7.83 10.43
C GLY A 114 -9.47 -6.94 9.65
N VAL A 115 -10.25 -7.60 8.78
CA VAL A 115 -11.09 -6.94 7.77
C VAL A 115 -12.11 -5.96 8.38
N ARG A 116 -12.77 -6.32 9.50
CA ARG A 116 -13.84 -5.49 10.07
C ARG A 116 -13.30 -4.18 10.65
N LYS A 117 -12.19 -4.22 11.40
CA LYS A 117 -11.57 -3.02 11.98
C LYS A 117 -11.16 -2.04 10.88
N ILE A 118 -10.56 -2.56 9.79
CA ILE A 118 -10.14 -1.76 8.64
C ILE A 118 -11.35 -1.17 7.89
N ALA A 119 -12.39 -1.97 7.65
CA ALA A 119 -13.54 -1.57 6.85
C ALA A 119 -14.33 -0.40 7.47
N TYR A 120 -14.43 -0.38 8.80
CA TYR A 120 -15.28 0.53 9.57
C TYR A 120 -14.48 1.49 10.46
N GLY A 121 -13.15 1.52 10.32
CA GLY A 121 -12.30 2.51 10.97
C GLY A 121 -12.49 3.90 10.37
N GLU A 122 -11.84 4.89 10.97
CA GLU A 122 -11.78 6.25 10.42
C GLU A 122 -11.12 6.22 9.02
N TYR A 123 -11.79 6.83 8.04
CA TYR A 123 -11.53 6.74 6.59
C TYR A 123 -11.71 5.35 5.95
N GLY A 124 -12.34 4.41 6.66
CA GLY A 124 -12.69 3.10 6.14
C GLY A 124 -13.50 3.17 4.85
N ARG A 125 -13.21 2.24 3.92
CA ARG A 125 -13.81 2.21 2.56
C ARG A 125 -14.70 0.98 2.37
N GLY A 126 -15.17 0.41 3.47
CA GLY A 126 -16.04 -0.76 3.48
C GLY A 126 -15.30 -2.10 3.33
N LEU A 127 -16.08 -3.18 3.43
CA LEU A 127 -15.57 -4.56 3.54
C LEU A 127 -14.82 -5.04 2.30
N HIS A 128 -15.15 -4.52 1.12
CA HIS A 128 -14.55 -4.96 -0.13
C HIS A 128 -13.09 -4.51 -0.21
N TYR A 129 -12.86 -3.20 -0.09
CA TYR A 129 -11.52 -2.62 0.01
C TYR A 129 -10.68 -3.24 1.15
N ALA A 130 -11.26 -3.39 2.34
CA ALA A 130 -10.54 -3.97 3.47
C ALA A 130 -10.08 -5.42 3.22
N ARG A 131 -10.85 -6.22 2.47
CA ARG A 131 -10.45 -7.58 2.08
C ARG A 131 -9.32 -7.57 1.06
N GLU A 132 -9.37 -6.65 0.10
CA GLU A 132 -8.29 -6.46 -0.88
C GLU A 132 -6.99 -6.14 -0.16
N LEU A 133 -7.00 -5.14 0.72
CA LEU A 133 -5.82 -4.70 1.46
C LEU A 133 -5.21 -5.83 2.32
N VAL A 134 -6.03 -6.58 3.04
CA VAL A 134 -5.58 -7.72 3.85
C VAL A 134 -5.01 -8.84 2.96
N ASN A 135 -5.64 -9.12 1.82
CA ASN A 135 -5.13 -10.13 0.89
C ASN A 135 -3.82 -9.69 0.24
N ASP A 136 -3.73 -8.45 -0.22
CA ASP A 136 -2.51 -7.89 -0.80
C ASP A 136 -1.35 -7.93 0.21
N SER A 137 -1.63 -7.66 1.49
CA SER A 137 -0.64 -7.80 2.58
C SER A 137 -0.14 -9.23 2.76
N LYS A 138 -1.02 -10.24 2.69
CA LYS A 138 -0.61 -11.66 2.72
C LYS A 138 0.27 -12.01 1.52
N PHE A 139 -0.07 -11.48 0.34
CA PHE A 139 0.71 -11.73 -0.87
C PHE A 139 2.11 -11.11 -0.77
N GLU A 140 2.24 -9.90 -0.21
CA GLU A 140 3.54 -9.29 0.01
C GLU A 140 4.38 -10.09 1.02
N LEU A 141 3.79 -10.59 2.11
CA LEU A 141 4.49 -11.47 3.05
C LEU A 141 4.95 -12.78 2.39
N TYR A 142 4.14 -13.35 1.49
CA TYR A 142 4.57 -14.48 0.67
C TYR A 142 5.84 -14.15 -0.11
N ARG A 143 5.90 -12.99 -0.77
CA ARG A 143 7.06 -12.56 -1.57
C ARG A 143 8.29 -12.32 -0.70
N LEU A 144 8.11 -11.60 0.41
CA LEU A 144 9.21 -11.21 1.30
C LEU A 144 9.86 -12.43 1.99
N HIS A 145 9.08 -13.45 2.33
CA HIS A 145 9.62 -14.69 2.91
C HIS A 145 10.03 -15.75 1.88
N PHE A 146 9.87 -15.49 0.58
CA PHE A 146 10.00 -16.53 -0.45
C PHE A 146 11.34 -17.26 -0.42
N ASP A 147 12.44 -16.50 -0.35
CA ASP A 147 13.79 -17.06 -0.36
C ASP A 147 14.26 -17.46 1.06
N GLU A 148 13.93 -16.68 2.10
CA GLU A 148 14.46 -16.89 3.46
C GLU A 148 13.68 -17.93 4.30
N ASN A 149 12.35 -18.03 4.10
CA ASN A 149 11.51 -18.96 4.86
C ASN A 149 10.40 -19.54 3.97
N PRO A 150 10.72 -20.53 3.11
CA PRO A 150 9.77 -21.09 2.14
C PRO A 150 8.52 -21.68 2.78
N LYS A 151 8.63 -22.26 3.98
CA LYS A 151 7.50 -22.84 4.71
C LYS A 151 6.51 -21.75 5.14
N LEU A 152 7.01 -20.64 5.68
CA LEU A 152 6.17 -19.50 6.06
C LEU A 152 5.59 -18.79 4.83
N SER A 153 6.40 -18.62 3.79
CA SER A 153 5.97 -18.09 2.49
C SER A 153 4.79 -18.89 1.93
N ALA A 154 4.88 -20.22 1.92
CA ALA A 154 3.80 -21.10 1.46
C ALA A 154 2.50 -20.95 2.29
N LYS A 155 2.63 -20.73 3.61
CA LYS A 155 1.48 -20.46 4.49
C LYS A 155 0.77 -19.16 4.09
N TYR A 156 1.53 -18.08 3.85
CA TYR A 156 0.95 -16.81 3.41
C TYR A 156 0.31 -16.91 2.02
N LEU A 157 0.92 -17.66 1.10
CA LEU A 157 0.34 -17.92 -0.22
C LEU A 157 -0.99 -18.69 -0.13
N ALA A 158 -1.07 -19.71 0.73
CA ALA A 158 -2.31 -20.44 0.98
C ALA A 158 -3.40 -19.51 1.56
N ALA A 159 -3.03 -18.69 2.56
CA ALA A 159 -3.95 -17.73 3.17
C ALA A 159 -4.41 -16.61 2.21
N TYR A 160 -3.58 -16.22 1.24
CA TYR A 160 -3.95 -15.31 0.16
C TYR A 160 -5.00 -15.96 -0.76
N LYS A 161 -4.73 -17.19 -1.24
CA LYS A 161 -5.61 -17.92 -2.15
C LYS A 161 -6.99 -18.20 -1.54
N ASP A 162 -7.04 -18.56 -0.26
CA ASP A 162 -8.30 -18.76 0.47
C ASP A 162 -9.14 -17.47 0.58
N GLY A 163 -8.48 -16.32 0.65
CA GLY A 163 -9.13 -15.01 0.74
C GLY A 163 -9.74 -14.50 -0.57
N LEU A 164 -9.50 -15.14 -1.71
CA LEU A 164 -9.98 -14.70 -3.02
C LEU A 164 -11.45 -15.08 -3.26
N LYS A 165 -12.38 -14.22 -2.82
CA LYS A 165 -13.81 -14.34 -3.17
C LYS A 165 -14.09 -13.75 -4.56
N LYS A 166 -15.14 -14.24 -5.22
CA LYS A 166 -15.62 -13.70 -6.51
C LYS A 166 -15.87 -12.19 -6.40
N GLY A 167 -15.24 -11.41 -7.29
CA GLY A 167 -15.41 -9.95 -7.37
C GLY A 167 -14.45 -9.10 -6.52
N ILE A 168 -13.57 -9.71 -5.71
CA ILE A 168 -12.46 -9.00 -5.05
C ILE A 168 -11.38 -8.69 -6.10
N LYS A 169 -10.98 -7.43 -6.24
CA LYS A 169 -9.94 -6.95 -7.15
C LYS A 169 -8.65 -6.71 -6.36
N THR A 170 -7.84 -7.75 -6.20
CA THR A 170 -6.49 -7.58 -5.67
C THR A 170 -5.62 -6.87 -6.70
N ILE A 171 -4.72 -5.98 -6.26
CA ILE A 171 -3.87 -5.20 -7.17
C ILE A 171 -2.90 -6.10 -7.97
N TYR A 172 -2.75 -7.36 -7.55
CA TYR A 172 -1.82 -8.31 -8.16
C TYR A 172 -2.51 -9.38 -9.06
N LYS A 173 -2.61 -9.10 -10.38
CA LYS A 173 -2.52 -10.10 -11.48
C LYS A 173 -1.21 -10.98 -11.52
N PRO A 174 -0.06 -10.59 -10.92
CA PRO A 174 1.23 -11.29 -11.03
C PRO A 174 1.47 -12.59 -10.27
N ILE A 175 0.49 -13.28 -9.67
CA ILE A 175 0.85 -14.58 -9.06
C ILE A 175 1.45 -15.52 -10.12
N GLN A 176 0.91 -15.49 -11.34
CA GLN A 176 1.41 -16.27 -12.48
C GLN A 176 2.76 -15.75 -12.95
N GLN A 177 2.96 -14.44 -13.11
CA GLN A 177 4.23 -13.87 -13.54
C GLN A 177 5.35 -14.03 -12.50
N PHE A 178 5.07 -13.81 -11.23
CA PHE A 178 6.02 -14.06 -10.13
C PHE A 178 6.45 -15.52 -10.09
N LEU A 179 5.49 -16.46 -10.16
CA LEU A 179 5.78 -17.88 -10.25
C LEU A 179 6.55 -18.25 -11.52
N LEU A 180 6.26 -17.63 -12.68
CA LEU A 180 6.96 -17.87 -13.94
C LEU A 180 8.41 -17.36 -13.92
N VAL A 181 8.66 -16.17 -13.37
CA VAL A 181 10.01 -15.58 -13.26
C VAL A 181 10.87 -16.39 -12.30
N LYS A 182 10.34 -16.81 -11.14
CA LYS A 182 11.10 -17.59 -10.15
C LYS A 182 11.23 -19.08 -10.54
N ARG A 183 10.30 -19.67 -11.30
CA ARG A 183 10.44 -21.06 -11.83
C ARG A 183 11.45 -21.21 -12.96
N ARG A 184 11.84 -20.12 -13.64
CA ARG A 184 12.90 -20.13 -14.66
C ARG A 184 14.31 -20.05 -14.08
N LEU A 185 14.44 -19.96 -12.75
CA LEU A 185 15.71 -19.91 -12.03
C LEU A 185 16.03 -21.22 -11.27
N VAL A 186 15.33 -22.32 -11.59
CA VAL A 186 15.60 -23.68 -11.10
C VAL A 186 15.98 -24.56 -12.27
#